data_AF-K5WHQ2-F1
#
_entry.id   AF-K5WHQ2-F1
#
_cell.length_a   1.000
_cell.length_b   1.000
_cell.length_c   1.000
_cell.angle_alpha   90.00
_cell.angle_beta   90.00
_cell.angle_gamma   90.00
#
_symmetry.space_group_name_H-M   'P 1'
#
loop_
_entity.id
_entity.type
_entity.pdbx_description
1 polymer ?
#
loop_
_entity_poly.entity_id
_entity_poly.type
_entity_poly.pdbx_seq_one_letter_code
_entity_poly.pdbx_strand_id
1 'polypeptide(L)'
;MAPTDYLLYYKRATAYYSMNRHPQALEDFDRVLNLTSNGFEKAYLLKARIHAKDGRFAAARDALKKYKVKDDPEVREVLFGVSEAEMAAKKAIQAMKAKLWQACVEASSTALHTASHSIELRQQRANCAIAAGDIEGAVGDLTRLTHLTTPSTTMLMKIFRLAYFLMPYDPSSSTAAMSALKQCLHYDPDSKQCLPAHRLVKSFDKTFKKLDDALSAENWAIAIKLLASDGFLDKFEEALATHINPAALALPPHIPLRPAAKTSPRREHILRSLCRAYTNTKQFSGADDYCSDLLEMDGFSNDADALVGKGEALLKKEEWEEAVRVFEKAFEASGRSSRDIHQRLQRAQKLLKQSRQKDYYKVLDVSRDADTKTIKKAFHRAAMKAHPDKGGSEAKMATVNEAYEVLSNPELRQRFDNGDDPNDPMAGQGGNPFQGGFPGGNPFQFFTGGGGGGGGFPGGFQFHFSPPGHHGRGH
;
A
#
# COMPACT_ATOMS: atom_id res chain seq x y z
N MET A 1 0.94 -39.69 -56.59
CA MET A 1 2.06 -39.23 -55.74
C MET A 1 2.42 -40.38 -54.81
N ALA A 2 3.66 -40.87 -54.83
CA ALA A 2 4.03 -42.13 -54.18
C ALA A 2 3.81 -42.09 -52.64
N PRO A 3 2.99 -42.98 -52.06
CA PRO A 3 2.68 -43.04 -50.62
C PRO A 3 3.86 -43.43 -49.70
N THR A 4 5.07 -43.60 -50.24
CA THR A 4 6.20 -44.30 -49.61
C THR A 4 7.36 -43.41 -49.15
N ASP A 5 7.34 -42.10 -49.44
CA ASP A 5 8.46 -41.23 -49.06
C ASP A 5 8.34 -40.71 -47.61
N TYR A 6 8.95 -41.43 -46.67
CA TYR A 6 9.02 -41.02 -45.26
C TYR A 6 9.68 -39.63 -45.08
N LEU A 7 10.54 -39.18 -46.01
CA LEU A 7 11.20 -37.87 -45.91
C LEU A 7 10.20 -36.72 -46.05
N LEU A 8 9.11 -36.90 -46.79
CA LEU A 8 8.05 -35.90 -46.90
C LEU A 8 7.36 -35.70 -45.55
N TYR A 9 6.98 -36.80 -44.90
CA TYR A 9 6.38 -36.77 -43.56
C TYR A 9 7.36 -36.18 -42.53
N TYR A 10 8.64 -36.53 -42.61
CA TYR A 10 9.65 -35.97 -41.71
C TYR A 10 9.81 -34.46 -41.88
N LYS A 11 9.94 -33.96 -43.13
CA LYS A 11 10.01 -32.52 -43.42
C LYS A 11 8.78 -31.79 -42.89
N ARG A 12 7.58 -32.34 -43.12
CA ARG A 12 6.33 -31.77 -42.61
C ARG A 12 6.25 -31.79 -41.08
N ALA A 13 6.67 -32.89 -40.44
CA ALA A 13 6.75 -33.00 -38.98
C ALA A 13 7.67 -31.92 -38.38
N THR A 14 8.85 -31.70 -38.98
CA THR A 14 9.79 -30.67 -38.53
C THR A 14 9.24 -29.25 -38.71
N ALA A 15 8.47 -29.00 -39.78
CA ALA A 15 7.76 -27.75 -39.99
C ALA A 15 6.63 -27.54 -38.97
N TYR A 16 5.87 -28.58 -38.63
CA TYR A 16 4.88 -28.50 -37.55
C TYR A 16 5.55 -28.27 -36.19
N TYR A 17 6.68 -28.94 -35.94
CA TYR A 17 7.45 -28.76 -34.71
C TYR A 17 7.97 -27.32 -34.55
N SER A 18 8.53 -26.71 -35.60
CA SER A 18 8.99 -25.31 -35.54
C SER A 18 7.84 -24.31 -35.31
N MET A 19 6.62 -24.68 -35.69
CA MET A 19 5.39 -23.92 -35.43
C MET A 19 4.72 -24.27 -34.09
N ASN A 20 5.34 -25.11 -33.23
CA ASN A 20 4.77 -25.65 -31.99
C ASN A 20 3.41 -26.38 -32.18
N ARG A 21 3.14 -26.89 -33.39
CA ARG A 21 1.98 -27.74 -33.70
C ARG A 21 2.26 -29.18 -33.31
N HIS A 22 2.40 -29.40 -32.01
CA HIS A 22 2.89 -30.66 -31.43
C HIS A 22 2.04 -31.88 -31.81
N PRO A 23 0.69 -31.85 -31.77
CA PRO A 23 -0.12 -33.02 -32.16
C PRO A 23 0.14 -33.47 -33.60
N GLN A 24 0.17 -32.52 -34.54
CA GLN A 24 0.42 -32.82 -35.96
C GLN A 24 1.85 -33.29 -36.20
N ALA A 25 2.84 -32.70 -35.50
CA ALA A 25 4.23 -33.13 -35.58
C ALA A 25 4.41 -34.57 -35.08
N LEU A 26 3.79 -34.91 -33.93
CA LEU A 26 3.85 -36.27 -33.37
C LEU A 26 3.22 -37.30 -34.31
N GLU A 27 2.06 -37.01 -34.88
CA GLU A 27 1.39 -37.90 -35.84
C GLU A 27 2.27 -38.18 -37.06
N ASP A 28 2.91 -37.16 -37.63
CA ASP A 28 3.80 -37.35 -38.76
C ASP A 28 5.10 -38.07 -38.38
N PHE A 29 5.66 -37.85 -37.19
CA PHE A 29 6.79 -38.66 -36.69
C PHE A 29 6.40 -40.12 -36.50
N ASP A 30 5.19 -40.43 -36.04
CA ASP A 30 4.69 -41.80 -35.96
C ASP A 30 4.57 -42.45 -37.34
N ARG A 31 4.10 -41.71 -38.35
CA ARG A 31 4.09 -42.18 -39.74
C ARG A 31 5.50 -42.44 -40.26
N VAL A 32 6.47 -41.56 -39.97
CA VAL A 32 7.88 -41.77 -40.34
C VAL A 32 8.41 -43.06 -39.73
N LEU A 33 8.15 -43.30 -38.44
CA LEU A 33 8.60 -44.50 -37.75
C LEU A 33 7.95 -45.77 -38.31
N ASN A 34 6.65 -45.71 -38.64
CA ASN A 34 5.95 -46.83 -39.28
C ASN A 34 6.54 -47.17 -40.66
N LEU A 35 6.80 -46.17 -41.50
CA LEU A 35 7.37 -46.37 -42.85
C LEU A 35 8.83 -46.84 -42.82
N THR A 36 9.57 -46.53 -41.76
CA THR A 36 10.99 -46.87 -41.60
C THR A 36 11.21 -48.10 -40.72
N SER A 37 10.17 -48.85 -40.39
CA SER A 37 10.25 -50.00 -39.49
C SER A 37 10.97 -49.67 -38.17
N ASN A 38 10.68 -48.50 -37.60
CA ASN A 38 11.30 -47.96 -36.38
C ASN A 38 12.81 -47.67 -36.48
N GLY A 39 13.38 -47.58 -37.69
CA GLY A 39 14.81 -47.34 -37.90
C GLY A 39 15.24 -45.87 -37.91
N PHE A 40 14.32 -44.92 -37.75
CA PHE A 40 14.60 -43.49 -37.93
C PHE A 40 14.82 -42.75 -36.60
N GLU A 41 16.05 -42.80 -36.11
CA GLU A 41 16.49 -42.30 -34.79
C GLU A 41 16.10 -40.82 -34.53
N LYS A 42 16.27 -39.93 -35.51
CA LYS A 42 15.93 -38.50 -35.35
C LYS A 42 14.46 -38.25 -35.01
N ALA A 43 13.54 -39.11 -35.45
CA ALA A 43 12.13 -38.99 -35.08
C ALA A 43 11.93 -39.24 -33.58
N TYR A 44 12.62 -40.21 -32.98
CA TYR A 44 12.54 -40.45 -31.54
C TYR A 44 13.05 -39.26 -30.71
N LEU A 45 14.19 -38.68 -31.09
CA LEU A 45 14.75 -37.51 -30.40
C LEU A 45 13.79 -36.30 -30.47
N LEU A 46 13.21 -36.01 -31.64
CA LEU A 46 12.27 -34.91 -31.80
C LEU A 46 10.94 -35.17 -31.08
N LYS A 47 10.42 -36.40 -31.10
CA LYS A 47 9.26 -36.79 -30.28
C LYS A 47 9.53 -36.59 -28.79
N ALA A 48 10.73 -36.96 -28.32
CA ALA A 48 11.12 -36.77 -26.93
C ALA A 48 11.14 -35.28 -26.55
N ARG A 49 11.69 -34.42 -27.40
CA ARG A 49 11.67 -32.95 -27.21
C ARG A 49 10.26 -32.39 -27.16
N ILE A 50 9.37 -32.85 -28.04
CA ILE A 50 7.96 -32.45 -28.01
C ILE A 50 7.31 -32.89 -26.69
N HIS A 51 7.44 -34.16 -26.32
CA HIS A 51 6.90 -34.66 -25.07
C HIS A 51 7.45 -33.94 -23.84
N ALA A 52 8.75 -33.59 -23.83
CA ALA A 52 9.36 -32.78 -22.78
C ALA A 52 8.72 -31.38 -22.70
N LYS A 53 8.55 -30.70 -23.85
CA LYS A 53 7.87 -29.40 -23.93
C LYS A 53 6.41 -29.46 -23.45
N ASP A 54 5.71 -30.54 -23.74
CA ASP A 54 4.32 -30.76 -23.31
C ASP A 54 4.20 -31.15 -21.82
N GLY A 55 5.32 -31.39 -21.13
CA GLY A 55 5.35 -31.90 -19.75
C GLY A 55 5.01 -33.39 -19.64
N ARG A 56 4.97 -34.12 -20.76
CA ARG A 56 4.75 -35.58 -20.81
C ARG A 56 6.06 -36.33 -20.55
N PHE A 57 6.63 -36.16 -19.36
CA PHE A 57 7.98 -36.64 -19.01
C PHE A 57 8.18 -38.14 -19.22
N ALA A 58 7.18 -38.97 -18.90
CA ALA A 58 7.25 -40.41 -19.13
C ALA A 58 7.35 -40.75 -20.64
N ALA A 59 6.50 -40.15 -21.46
CA ALA A 59 6.53 -40.34 -22.92
C ALA A 59 7.83 -39.83 -23.54
N ALA A 60 8.41 -38.76 -23.00
CA ALA A 60 9.72 -38.26 -23.41
C ALA A 60 10.81 -39.31 -23.16
N ARG A 61 10.85 -39.91 -21.97
CA ARG A 61 11.80 -40.99 -21.66
C ARG A 61 11.56 -42.23 -22.51
N ASP A 62 10.31 -42.61 -22.73
CA ASP A 62 9.99 -43.80 -23.53
C ASP A 62 10.37 -43.62 -25.01
N ALA A 63 10.28 -42.41 -25.55
CA ALA A 63 10.82 -42.09 -26.87
C ALA A 63 12.35 -42.22 -26.89
N LEU A 64 13.06 -41.70 -25.87
CA LEU A 64 14.52 -41.79 -25.80
C LEU A 64 15.03 -43.21 -25.53
N LYS A 65 14.28 -44.07 -24.85
CA LYS A 65 14.64 -45.50 -24.72
C LYS A 65 14.67 -46.23 -26.06
N LYS A 66 13.88 -45.76 -27.05
CA LYS A 66 13.86 -46.31 -28.41
C LYS A 66 14.96 -45.74 -29.31
N TYR A 67 15.67 -44.71 -28.83
CA TYR A 67 16.81 -44.13 -29.52
C TYR A 67 18.07 -44.97 -29.30
N LYS A 68 18.69 -45.47 -30.37
CA LYS A 68 19.76 -46.49 -30.29
C LYS A 68 21.19 -45.95 -30.41
N VAL A 69 21.36 -44.68 -30.78
CA VAL A 69 22.70 -44.08 -30.90
C VAL A 69 23.31 -43.89 -29.51
N LYS A 70 24.52 -44.44 -29.30
CA LYS A 70 25.24 -44.34 -28.04
C LYS A 70 25.92 -42.97 -27.87
N ASP A 71 26.02 -42.51 -26.63
CA ASP A 71 26.76 -41.32 -26.19
C ASP A 71 26.38 -39.98 -26.85
N ASP A 72 25.16 -39.88 -27.35
CA ASP A 72 24.63 -38.67 -27.96
C ASP A 72 24.48 -37.52 -26.91
N PRO A 73 25.16 -36.37 -27.10
CA PRO A 73 25.04 -35.24 -26.19
C PRO A 73 23.64 -34.62 -26.17
N GLU A 74 22.90 -34.61 -27.30
CA GLU A 74 21.54 -34.07 -27.37
C GLU A 74 20.56 -34.90 -26.52
N VAL A 75 20.74 -36.22 -26.50
CA VAL A 75 19.93 -37.12 -25.66
C VAL A 75 20.20 -36.88 -24.18
N ARG A 76 21.47 -36.71 -23.80
CA ARG A 76 21.86 -36.42 -22.42
C ARG A 76 21.26 -35.10 -21.93
N GLU A 77 21.31 -34.06 -22.77
CA GLU A 77 20.71 -32.76 -22.48
C GLU A 77 19.19 -32.88 -22.26
N VAL A 78 18.47 -33.55 -23.17
CA VAL A 78 17.01 -33.73 -23.05
C VAL A 78 16.66 -34.55 -21.81
N LEU A 79 17.39 -35.64 -21.52
CA LEU A 79 17.15 -36.44 -20.31
C LEU A 79 17.39 -35.66 -19.02
N PHE A 80 18.42 -34.83 -18.98
CA PHE A 80 18.73 -33.97 -17.86
C PHE A 80 17.57 -32.98 -17.62
N GLY A 81 17.17 -32.23 -18.65
CA GLY A 81 16.05 -31.29 -18.56
C GLY A 81 14.73 -31.97 -18.17
N VAL A 82 14.41 -33.14 -18.73
CA VAL A 82 13.22 -33.92 -18.35
C VAL A 82 13.26 -34.33 -16.88
N SER A 83 14.42 -34.72 -16.37
CA SER A 83 14.58 -35.16 -14.98
C SER A 83 14.46 -33.98 -14.01
N GLU A 84 15.11 -32.86 -14.29
CA GLU A 84 14.99 -31.63 -13.49
C GLU A 84 13.55 -31.11 -13.47
N ALA A 85 12.91 -31.03 -14.64
CA ALA A 85 11.54 -30.52 -14.75
C ALA A 85 10.52 -31.42 -14.04
N GLU A 86 10.68 -32.76 -14.10
CA GLU A 86 9.79 -33.66 -13.37
C GLU A 86 9.99 -33.54 -11.85
N MET A 87 11.24 -33.43 -11.37
CA MET A 87 11.50 -33.19 -9.95
C MET A 87 10.87 -31.86 -9.48
N ALA A 88 11.01 -30.80 -10.28
CA ALA A 88 10.40 -29.51 -10.00
C ALA A 88 8.87 -29.57 -10.00
N ALA A 89 8.26 -30.28 -10.96
CA ALA A 89 6.81 -30.51 -10.99
C ALA A 89 6.31 -31.23 -9.72
N LYS A 90 7.04 -32.26 -9.26
CA LYS A 90 6.73 -32.96 -8.00
C LYS A 90 6.85 -32.03 -6.78
N LYS A 91 7.91 -31.21 -6.72
CA LYS A 91 8.08 -30.19 -5.68
C LYS A 91 6.92 -29.19 -5.67
N ALA A 92 6.47 -28.74 -6.84
CA ALA A 92 5.34 -27.82 -6.95
C ALA A 92 4.04 -28.42 -6.38
N ILE A 93 3.76 -29.70 -6.67
CA ILE A 93 2.61 -30.42 -6.10
C ILE A 93 2.73 -30.54 -4.58
N GLN A 94 3.92 -30.84 -4.05
CA GLN A 94 4.16 -30.91 -2.61
C GLN A 94 3.98 -29.56 -1.93
N ALA A 95 4.54 -28.49 -2.51
CA ALA A 95 4.39 -27.13 -2.01
C ALA A 95 2.92 -26.69 -1.99
N MET A 96 2.16 -27.02 -3.03
CA MET A 96 0.72 -26.77 -3.11
C MET A 96 -0.05 -27.49 -1.99
N LYS A 97 0.24 -28.76 -1.73
CA LYS A 97 -0.36 -29.53 -0.61
C LYS A 97 0.00 -28.93 0.75
N ALA A 98 1.22 -28.42 0.89
CA ALA A 98 1.70 -27.74 2.08
C ALA A 98 1.23 -26.27 2.17
N LYS A 99 0.46 -25.76 1.20
CA LYS A 99 0.02 -24.36 1.09
C LYS A 99 1.17 -23.35 1.05
N LEU A 100 2.35 -23.77 0.60
CA LEU A 100 3.52 -22.93 0.37
C LEU A 100 3.44 -22.33 -1.05
N TRP A 101 2.59 -21.33 -1.22
CA TRP A 101 2.20 -20.83 -2.54
C TRP A 101 3.36 -20.24 -3.35
N GLN A 102 4.26 -19.48 -2.70
CA GLN A 102 5.45 -18.92 -3.36
C GLN A 102 6.39 -20.04 -3.85
N ALA A 103 6.68 -21.04 -3.00
CA ALA A 103 7.46 -22.20 -3.39
C ALA A 103 6.79 -23.02 -4.51
N CYS A 104 5.45 -23.07 -4.54
CA CYS A 104 4.72 -23.67 -5.67
C CYS A 104 4.93 -22.89 -6.98
N VAL A 105 4.88 -21.56 -6.94
CA VAL A 105 5.13 -20.71 -8.12
C VAL A 105 6.56 -20.90 -8.64
N GLU A 106 7.54 -20.87 -7.74
CA GLU A 106 8.95 -21.07 -8.08
C GLU A 106 9.19 -22.45 -8.70
N ALA A 107 8.77 -23.53 -8.03
CA ALA A 107 8.95 -24.89 -8.51
C ALA A 107 8.21 -25.14 -9.85
N SER A 108 7.01 -24.57 -10.02
CA SER A 108 6.30 -24.65 -11.30
C SER A 108 7.03 -23.88 -12.40
N SER A 109 7.65 -22.74 -12.08
CA SER A 109 8.45 -21.96 -13.03
C SER A 109 9.68 -22.73 -13.49
N THR A 110 10.39 -23.40 -12.57
CA THR A 110 11.50 -24.29 -12.92
C THR A 110 11.04 -25.42 -13.84
N ALA A 111 9.91 -26.06 -13.54
CA ALA A 111 9.37 -27.12 -14.40
C ALA A 111 9.01 -26.62 -15.81
N LEU A 112 8.43 -25.42 -15.90
CA LEU A 112 8.03 -24.79 -17.17
C LEU A 112 9.21 -24.34 -18.04
N HIS A 113 10.44 -24.30 -17.53
CA HIS A 113 11.63 -24.04 -18.34
C HIS A 113 11.79 -25.11 -19.44
N THR A 114 11.64 -26.39 -19.07
CA THR A 114 11.59 -27.50 -20.04
C THR A 114 10.17 -27.72 -20.56
N ALA A 115 9.17 -27.77 -19.68
CA ALA A 115 7.78 -28.08 -20.00
C ALA A 115 6.97 -26.85 -20.45
N SER A 116 7.55 -26.02 -21.30
CA SER A 116 7.02 -24.70 -21.70
C SER A 116 5.58 -24.69 -22.27
N HIS A 117 5.13 -25.82 -22.83
CA HIS A 117 3.82 -26.02 -23.45
C HIS A 117 2.88 -26.90 -22.60
N SER A 118 3.30 -27.26 -21.37
CA SER A 118 2.44 -27.99 -20.45
C SER A 118 1.28 -27.11 -19.97
N ILE A 119 0.07 -27.48 -20.39
CA ILE A 119 -1.18 -26.85 -19.96
C ILE A 119 -1.38 -27.05 -18.46
N GLU A 120 -1.14 -28.26 -17.95
CA GLU A 120 -1.35 -28.63 -16.56
C GLU A 120 -0.44 -27.84 -15.61
N LEU A 121 0.88 -27.81 -15.88
CA LEU A 121 1.83 -27.08 -15.05
C LEU A 121 1.57 -25.57 -15.07
N ARG A 122 1.15 -25.03 -16.22
CA ARG A 122 0.81 -23.62 -16.35
C ARG A 122 -0.47 -23.26 -15.60
N GLN A 123 -1.49 -24.11 -15.68
CA GLN A 123 -2.72 -23.93 -14.91
C GLN A 123 -2.46 -24.03 -13.40
N GLN A 124 -1.59 -24.95 -12.99
CA GLN A 124 -1.15 -25.09 -11.60
C GLN A 124 -0.41 -23.85 -11.13
N ARG A 125 0.55 -23.34 -11.92
CA ARG A 125 1.28 -22.11 -11.57
C ARG A 125 0.35 -20.91 -11.45
N ALA A 126 -0.59 -20.74 -12.38
CA ALA A 126 -1.60 -19.68 -12.29
C ALA A 126 -2.41 -19.76 -11.00
N ASN A 127 -2.83 -20.96 -10.59
CA ASN A 127 -3.57 -21.15 -9.33
C ASN A 127 -2.70 -20.85 -8.09
N CYS A 128 -1.45 -21.30 -8.09
CA CYS A 128 -0.50 -20.99 -7.02
C CYS A 128 -0.18 -19.49 -6.96
N ALA A 129 -0.08 -18.81 -8.09
CA ALA A 129 0.17 -17.38 -8.18
C ALA A 129 -1.02 -16.58 -7.60
N ILE A 130 -2.27 -16.95 -7.93
CA ILE A 130 -3.47 -16.35 -7.30
C ILE A 130 -3.43 -16.51 -5.78
N ALA A 131 -3.14 -17.71 -5.28
CA ALA A 131 -3.04 -17.96 -3.84
C ALA A 131 -1.90 -17.19 -3.17
N ALA A 132 -0.78 -17.02 -3.89
CA ALA A 132 0.38 -16.27 -3.45
C ALA A 132 0.17 -14.75 -3.49
N GLY A 133 -0.88 -14.26 -4.15
CA GLY A 133 -1.12 -12.83 -4.41
C GLY A 133 -0.36 -12.27 -5.62
N ASP A 134 0.31 -13.11 -6.41
CA ASP A 134 0.95 -12.75 -7.67
C ASP A 134 -0.08 -12.78 -8.82
N ILE A 135 -0.87 -11.72 -8.90
CA ILE A 135 -1.96 -11.61 -9.88
C ILE A 135 -1.42 -11.41 -11.30
N GLU A 136 -0.34 -10.66 -11.47
CA GLU A 136 0.28 -10.42 -12.77
C GLU A 136 0.81 -11.73 -13.37
N GLY A 137 1.54 -12.53 -12.57
CA GLY A 137 1.99 -13.86 -12.98
C GLY A 137 0.84 -14.79 -13.34
N ALA A 138 -0.24 -14.77 -12.56
CA ALA A 138 -1.45 -15.56 -12.85
C ALA A 138 -2.11 -15.15 -14.17
N VAL A 139 -2.29 -13.84 -14.41
CA VAL A 139 -2.87 -13.31 -15.66
C VAL A 139 -1.98 -13.64 -16.86
N GLY A 140 -0.66 -13.55 -16.70
CA GLY A 140 0.30 -13.94 -17.73
C GLY A 140 0.16 -15.41 -18.13
N ASP A 141 0.03 -16.31 -17.14
CA ASP A 141 -0.16 -17.74 -17.39
C ASP A 141 -1.50 -18.05 -18.04
N LEU A 142 -2.59 -17.46 -17.56
CA LEU A 142 -3.91 -17.62 -18.14
C LEU A 142 -3.96 -17.09 -19.58
N THR A 143 -3.32 -15.95 -19.84
CA THR A 143 -3.17 -15.41 -21.20
C THR A 143 -2.38 -16.35 -22.09
N ARG A 144 -1.29 -16.94 -21.59
CA ARG A 144 -0.56 -17.95 -22.38
C ARG A 144 -1.39 -19.20 -22.64
N LEU A 145 -2.26 -19.61 -21.70
CA LEU A 145 -3.18 -20.74 -21.89
C LEU A 145 -4.20 -20.50 -23.01
N THR A 146 -4.61 -19.25 -23.28
CA THR A 146 -5.49 -18.94 -24.43
C THR A 146 -4.82 -19.19 -25.79
N HIS A 147 -3.48 -19.23 -25.83
CA HIS A 147 -2.74 -19.58 -27.04
C HIS A 147 -2.38 -21.06 -27.15
N LEU A 148 -2.41 -21.80 -26.02
CA LEU A 148 -2.13 -23.24 -25.98
C LEU A 148 -3.39 -24.09 -26.11
N THR A 149 -4.55 -23.51 -25.82
CA THR A 149 -5.85 -24.18 -25.85
C THR A 149 -6.87 -23.30 -26.57
N THR A 150 -8.00 -23.87 -26.99
CA THR A 150 -9.12 -23.05 -27.46
C THR A 150 -9.64 -22.20 -26.30
N PRO A 151 -9.60 -20.85 -26.39
CA PRO A 151 -10.06 -19.99 -25.31
C PRO A 151 -11.53 -20.22 -25.02
N SER A 152 -11.87 -20.45 -23.75
CA SER A 152 -13.26 -20.49 -23.31
C SER A 152 -13.70 -19.14 -22.75
N THR A 153 -14.99 -18.85 -22.80
CA THR A 153 -15.59 -17.68 -22.13
C THR A 153 -15.19 -17.61 -20.66
N THR A 154 -15.16 -18.75 -19.95
CA THR A 154 -14.74 -18.83 -18.54
C THR A 154 -13.29 -18.38 -18.34
N MET A 155 -12.37 -18.83 -19.20
CA MET A 155 -10.95 -18.44 -19.13
C MET A 155 -10.78 -16.93 -19.36
N LEU A 156 -11.42 -16.39 -20.41
CA LEU A 156 -11.31 -14.98 -20.77
C LEU A 156 -11.95 -14.08 -19.71
N MET A 157 -13.09 -14.48 -19.15
CA MET A 157 -13.72 -13.77 -18.05
C MET A 157 -12.87 -13.82 -16.77
N LYS A 158 -12.18 -14.93 -16.49
CA LYS A 158 -11.22 -15.03 -15.37
C LYS A 158 -10.05 -14.06 -15.54
N ILE A 159 -9.46 -14.00 -16.75
CA ILE A 159 -8.41 -13.03 -17.08
C ILE A 159 -8.91 -11.61 -16.86
N PHE A 160 -10.09 -11.27 -17.39
CA PHE A 160 -10.71 -9.96 -17.19
C PHE A 160 -10.85 -9.59 -15.72
N ARG A 161 -11.46 -10.47 -14.92
CA ARG A 161 -11.75 -10.22 -13.50
C ARG A 161 -10.45 -9.94 -12.73
N LEU A 162 -9.45 -10.82 -12.86
CA LEU A 162 -8.16 -10.66 -12.19
C LEU A 162 -7.44 -9.40 -12.67
N ALA A 163 -7.37 -9.19 -13.99
CA ALA A 163 -6.66 -8.06 -14.58
C ALA A 163 -7.28 -6.71 -14.23
N TYR A 164 -8.61 -6.62 -14.19
CA TYR A 164 -9.28 -5.35 -13.95
C TYR A 164 -9.35 -5.00 -12.47
N PHE A 165 -9.63 -5.95 -11.58
CA PHE A 165 -9.88 -5.61 -10.19
C PHE A 165 -8.65 -5.75 -9.29
N LEU A 166 -7.65 -6.57 -9.68
CA LEU A 166 -6.56 -6.95 -8.77
C LEU A 166 -5.14 -6.68 -9.30
N MET A 167 -4.96 -6.33 -10.58
CA MET A 167 -3.67 -5.82 -11.07
C MET A 167 -3.51 -4.32 -10.78
N PRO A 168 -2.26 -3.80 -10.75
CA PRO A 168 -2.00 -2.38 -10.56
C PRO A 168 -2.85 -1.50 -11.49
N TYR A 169 -3.34 -0.40 -10.93
CA TYR A 169 -4.07 0.59 -11.70
C TYR A 169 -3.09 1.43 -12.52
N ASP A 170 -3.30 1.47 -13.83
CA ASP A 170 -2.54 2.32 -14.74
C ASP A 170 -3.52 3.03 -15.72
N PRO A 171 -3.66 4.37 -15.63
CA PRO A 171 -4.55 5.13 -16.51
C PRO A 171 -4.05 5.23 -17.96
N SER A 172 -2.77 4.94 -18.21
CA SER A 172 -2.12 5.08 -19.52
C SER A 172 -2.12 3.80 -20.35
N SER A 173 -2.40 2.65 -19.73
CA SER A 173 -2.23 1.34 -20.36
C SER A 173 -3.53 0.74 -20.88
N SER A 174 -3.46 0.18 -22.09
CA SER A 174 -4.51 -0.71 -22.60
C SER A 174 -4.52 -1.98 -21.75
N THR A 175 -5.50 -2.10 -20.87
CA THR A 175 -5.55 -3.18 -19.88
C THR A 175 -5.71 -4.57 -20.50
N ALA A 176 -5.02 -5.57 -19.93
CA ALA A 176 -5.22 -6.99 -20.27
C ALA A 176 -6.69 -7.42 -20.15
N ALA A 177 -7.42 -6.77 -19.24
CA ALA A 177 -8.86 -6.91 -19.08
C ALA A 177 -9.64 -6.60 -20.36
N MET A 178 -9.40 -5.44 -20.98
CA MET A 178 -10.07 -5.07 -22.24
C MET A 178 -9.69 -5.97 -23.40
N SER A 179 -8.44 -6.45 -23.45
CA SER A 179 -8.00 -7.43 -24.44
C SER A 179 -8.80 -8.74 -24.33
N ALA A 180 -8.91 -9.29 -23.12
CA ALA A 180 -9.66 -10.52 -22.86
C ALA A 180 -11.15 -10.39 -23.18
N LEU A 181 -11.78 -9.25 -22.85
CA LEU A 181 -13.19 -8.99 -23.18
C LEU A 181 -13.42 -8.85 -24.68
N LYS A 182 -12.55 -8.15 -25.41
CA LYS A 182 -12.63 -8.06 -26.88
C LYS A 182 -12.46 -9.44 -27.52
N GLN A 183 -11.52 -10.23 -27.04
CA GLN A 183 -11.34 -11.61 -27.49
C GLN A 183 -12.59 -12.46 -27.21
N CYS A 184 -13.21 -12.30 -26.03
CA CYS A 184 -14.45 -13.02 -25.72
C CYS A 184 -15.59 -12.66 -26.68
N LEU A 185 -15.81 -11.36 -26.92
CA LEU A 185 -16.84 -10.87 -27.82
C LEU A 185 -16.56 -11.17 -29.30
N HIS A 186 -15.29 -11.41 -29.67
CA HIS A 186 -14.95 -11.89 -31.00
C HIS A 186 -15.47 -13.32 -31.24
N TYR A 187 -15.40 -14.19 -30.22
CA TYR A 187 -15.93 -15.55 -30.30
C TYR A 187 -17.45 -15.61 -30.12
N ASP A 188 -18.02 -14.76 -29.27
CA ASP A 188 -19.45 -14.68 -28.98
C ASP A 188 -19.90 -13.22 -28.78
N PRO A 189 -20.34 -12.53 -29.86
CA PRO A 189 -20.75 -11.13 -29.80
C PRO A 189 -21.93 -10.85 -28.86
N ASP A 190 -22.79 -11.85 -28.65
CA ASP A 190 -24.02 -11.76 -27.84
C ASP A 190 -23.84 -12.38 -26.43
N SER A 191 -22.59 -12.59 -26.02
CA SER A 191 -22.26 -13.20 -24.73
C SER A 191 -22.91 -12.43 -23.57
N LYS A 192 -23.81 -13.11 -22.86
CA LYS A 192 -24.49 -12.59 -21.66
C LYS A 192 -23.53 -12.23 -20.52
N GLN A 193 -22.29 -12.70 -20.56
CA GLN A 193 -21.27 -12.37 -19.56
C GLN A 193 -20.31 -11.28 -20.06
N CYS A 194 -19.79 -11.42 -21.28
CA CYS A 194 -18.73 -10.53 -21.76
C CYS A 194 -19.26 -9.16 -22.20
N LEU A 195 -20.47 -9.08 -22.76
CA LEU A 195 -21.02 -7.80 -23.21
C LEU A 195 -21.33 -6.85 -22.05
N PRO A 196 -22.00 -7.28 -20.95
CA PRO A 196 -22.16 -6.44 -19.77
C PRO A 196 -20.84 -6.03 -19.14
N ALA A 197 -19.89 -6.96 -19.00
CA ALA A 197 -18.56 -6.67 -18.43
C ALA A 197 -17.78 -5.64 -19.26
N HIS A 198 -17.83 -5.73 -20.60
CA HIS A 198 -17.20 -4.74 -21.49
C HIS A 198 -17.83 -3.35 -21.36
N ARG A 199 -19.15 -3.26 -21.19
CA ARG A 199 -19.83 -1.98 -20.93
C ARG A 199 -19.46 -1.42 -19.56
N LEU A 200 -19.40 -2.27 -18.54
CA LEU A 200 -18.98 -1.92 -17.18
C LEU A 200 -17.59 -1.30 -17.19
N VAL A 201 -16.60 -1.98 -17.76
CA VAL A 201 -15.21 -1.50 -17.83
C VAL A 201 -15.13 -0.16 -18.55
N LYS A 202 -15.78 -0.01 -19.70
CA LYS A 202 -15.83 1.28 -20.41
C LYS A 202 -16.42 2.41 -19.57
N SER A 203 -17.48 2.12 -18.81
CA SER A 203 -18.10 3.10 -17.93
C SER A 203 -17.17 3.48 -16.79
N PHE A 204 -16.53 2.49 -16.15
CA PHE A 204 -15.64 2.71 -15.02
C PHE A 204 -14.38 3.46 -15.45
N ASP A 205 -13.76 3.07 -16.57
CA ASP A 205 -12.56 3.74 -17.10
C ASP A 205 -12.84 5.20 -17.45
N LYS A 206 -14.06 5.52 -17.93
CA LYS A 206 -14.48 6.91 -18.15
C LYS A 206 -14.58 7.69 -16.83
N THR A 207 -15.07 7.08 -15.76
CA THR A 207 -15.14 7.71 -14.44
C THR A 207 -13.76 7.88 -13.83
N PHE A 208 -12.91 6.87 -13.89
CA PHE A 208 -11.53 6.94 -13.43
C PHE A 208 -10.74 8.02 -14.16
N LYS A 209 -10.89 8.14 -15.49
CA LYS A 209 -10.27 9.23 -16.23
C LYS A 209 -10.71 10.61 -15.73
N LYS A 210 -12.01 10.82 -15.50
CA LYS A 210 -12.53 12.08 -14.93
C LYS A 210 -12.01 12.33 -13.51
N LEU A 211 -11.86 11.27 -12.72
CA LEU A 211 -11.28 11.36 -11.38
C LEU A 211 -9.84 11.81 -11.47
N ASP A 212 -9.01 11.19 -12.31
CA ASP A 212 -7.61 11.55 -12.47
C ASP A 212 -7.46 12.99 -12.98
N ASP A 213 -8.30 13.41 -13.94
CA ASP A 213 -8.35 14.79 -14.42
C ASP A 213 -8.69 15.77 -13.27
N ALA A 214 -9.65 15.41 -12.41
CA ALA A 214 -10.05 16.23 -11.27
C ALA A 214 -8.94 16.29 -10.19
N LEU A 215 -8.29 15.16 -9.89
CA LEU A 215 -7.19 15.08 -8.92
C LEU A 215 -5.96 15.87 -9.41
N SER A 216 -5.63 15.78 -10.70
CA SER A 216 -4.53 16.54 -11.31
C SER A 216 -4.78 18.04 -11.27
N ALA A 217 -6.04 18.46 -11.33
CA ALA A 217 -6.48 19.85 -11.18
C ALA A 217 -6.74 20.26 -9.72
N GLU A 218 -6.47 19.38 -8.74
CA GLU A 218 -6.79 19.54 -7.32
C GLU A 218 -8.27 19.93 -7.06
N ASN A 219 -9.17 19.50 -7.94
CA ASN A 219 -10.60 19.76 -7.82
C ASN A 219 -11.27 18.71 -6.93
N TRP A 220 -11.03 18.85 -5.63
CA TRP A 220 -11.54 17.94 -4.59
C TRP A 220 -13.07 17.82 -4.57
N ALA A 221 -13.79 18.89 -4.92
CA ALA A 221 -15.25 18.88 -4.96
C ALA A 221 -15.79 17.94 -6.04
N ILE A 222 -15.16 17.91 -7.22
CA ILE A 222 -15.53 16.96 -8.28
C ILE A 222 -15.20 15.52 -7.88
N ALA A 223 -14.05 15.28 -7.23
CA ALA A 223 -13.69 13.95 -6.74
C ALA A 223 -14.74 13.41 -5.75
N ILE A 224 -15.14 14.22 -4.77
CA ILE A 224 -16.21 13.86 -3.80
C ILE A 224 -17.53 13.59 -4.52
N LYS A 225 -17.91 14.49 -5.44
CA LYS A 225 -19.16 14.32 -6.19
C LYS A 225 -19.18 13.01 -6.98
N LEU A 226 -18.13 12.72 -7.74
CA LEU A 226 -18.05 11.50 -8.57
C LEU A 226 -18.04 10.25 -7.72
N LEU A 227 -17.23 10.22 -6.66
CA LEU A 227 -16.96 9.01 -5.89
C LEU A 227 -18.05 8.72 -4.86
N ALA A 228 -18.47 9.73 -4.09
CA ALA A 228 -19.47 9.60 -3.02
C ALA A 228 -20.89 9.98 -3.50
N SER A 229 -21.10 11.21 -3.97
CA SER A 229 -22.47 11.69 -4.26
C SER A 229 -23.16 11.00 -5.44
N ASP A 230 -22.43 10.73 -6.52
CA ASP A 230 -22.92 9.99 -7.69
C ASP A 230 -22.88 8.46 -7.48
N GLY A 231 -22.41 8.01 -6.30
CA GLY A 231 -22.38 6.62 -5.85
C GLY A 231 -21.46 5.73 -6.66
N PHE A 232 -20.31 6.23 -7.13
CA PHE A 232 -19.37 5.39 -7.89
C PHE A 232 -18.66 4.37 -6.99
N LEU A 233 -18.32 4.73 -5.74
CA LEU A 233 -17.73 3.79 -4.79
C LEU A 233 -18.65 2.58 -4.59
N ASP A 234 -19.93 2.80 -4.28
CA ASP A 234 -20.89 1.71 -4.07
C ASP A 234 -21.02 0.79 -5.29
N LYS A 235 -21.12 1.38 -6.49
CA LYS A 235 -21.16 0.63 -7.76
C LYS A 235 -19.88 -0.19 -7.98
N PHE A 236 -18.73 0.37 -7.61
CA PHE A 236 -17.46 -0.31 -7.73
C PHE A 236 -17.36 -1.47 -6.73
N GLU A 237 -17.80 -1.29 -5.49
CA GLU A 237 -17.82 -2.34 -4.45
C GLU A 237 -18.74 -3.50 -4.82
N GLU A 238 -19.94 -3.20 -5.33
CA GLU A 238 -20.87 -4.23 -5.84
C GLU A 238 -20.25 -5.02 -6.99
N ALA A 239 -19.63 -4.33 -7.94
CA ALA A 239 -18.92 -4.95 -9.05
C ALA A 239 -17.73 -5.81 -8.56
N LEU A 240 -16.95 -5.30 -7.60
CA LEU A 240 -15.81 -6.00 -7.02
C LEU A 240 -16.26 -7.31 -6.36
N ALA A 241 -17.30 -7.28 -5.54
CA ALA A 241 -17.85 -8.47 -4.89
C ALA A 241 -18.42 -9.49 -5.90
N THR A 242 -19.12 -9.00 -6.93
CA THR A 242 -19.71 -9.82 -7.99
C THR A 242 -18.65 -10.50 -8.85
N HIS A 243 -17.57 -9.79 -9.17
CA HIS A 243 -16.54 -10.26 -10.10
C HIS A 243 -15.38 -10.98 -9.42
N ILE A 244 -15.12 -10.72 -8.12
CA ILE A 244 -14.01 -11.30 -7.38
C ILE A 244 -14.53 -12.14 -6.23
N ASN A 245 -14.94 -13.36 -6.58
CA ASN A 245 -15.25 -14.43 -5.64
C ASN A 245 -14.84 -15.78 -6.25
N PRO A 246 -14.72 -16.85 -5.43
CA PRO A 246 -14.26 -18.15 -5.92
C PRO A 246 -15.09 -18.72 -7.07
N ALA A 247 -16.41 -18.53 -7.06
CA ALA A 247 -17.31 -19.00 -8.11
C ALA A 247 -17.10 -18.23 -9.43
N ALA A 248 -17.07 -16.90 -9.36
CA ALA A 248 -16.83 -16.04 -10.53
C ALA A 248 -15.45 -16.29 -11.15
N LEU A 249 -14.44 -16.64 -10.36
CA LEU A 249 -13.10 -16.95 -10.85
C LEU A 249 -12.89 -18.42 -11.22
N ALA A 250 -13.92 -19.26 -11.09
CA ALA A 250 -13.83 -20.71 -11.26
C ALA A 250 -12.60 -21.29 -10.54
N LEU A 251 -12.39 -20.90 -9.28
CA LEU A 251 -11.25 -21.34 -8.49
C LEU A 251 -11.50 -22.72 -7.90
N PRO A 252 -10.51 -23.63 -7.93
CA PRO A 252 -10.58 -24.86 -7.17
C PRO A 252 -10.76 -24.55 -5.67
N PRO A 253 -11.55 -25.35 -4.91
CA PRO A 253 -11.89 -25.03 -3.51
C PRO A 253 -10.70 -24.87 -2.54
N HIS A 254 -9.56 -25.47 -2.86
CA HIS A 254 -8.35 -25.43 -2.03
C HIS A 254 -7.44 -24.22 -2.34
N ILE A 255 -7.77 -23.43 -3.35
CA ILE A 255 -7.03 -22.23 -3.73
C ILE A 255 -7.62 -21.04 -2.98
N PRO A 256 -6.89 -20.44 -2.01
CA PRO A 256 -7.38 -19.28 -1.30
C PRO A 256 -7.42 -18.07 -2.24
N LEU A 257 -8.42 -17.22 -2.03
CA LEU A 257 -8.52 -15.91 -2.63
C LEU A 257 -8.42 -14.88 -1.51
N ARG A 258 -7.49 -13.93 -1.63
CA ARG A 258 -7.38 -12.84 -0.67
C ARG A 258 -8.62 -11.94 -0.77
N PRO A 259 -9.09 -11.34 0.34
CA PRO A 259 -10.25 -10.46 0.30
C PRO A 259 -10.03 -9.30 -0.69
N ALA A 260 -10.89 -9.22 -1.70
CA ALA A 260 -10.77 -8.22 -2.76
C ALA A 260 -10.88 -6.79 -2.23
N ALA A 261 -11.71 -6.59 -1.21
CA ALA A 261 -11.86 -5.31 -0.53
C ALA A 261 -10.55 -4.81 0.12
N LYS A 262 -9.63 -5.71 0.46
CA LYS A 262 -8.33 -5.33 1.04
C LYS A 262 -7.18 -5.25 0.04
N THR A 263 -7.36 -5.85 -1.15
CA THR A 263 -6.26 -6.05 -2.10
C THR A 263 -6.46 -5.38 -3.46
N SER A 264 -7.64 -4.84 -3.76
CA SER A 264 -7.91 -4.19 -5.06
C SER A 264 -7.20 -2.84 -5.20
N PRO A 265 -6.28 -2.67 -6.16
CA PRO A 265 -5.58 -1.39 -6.35
C PRO A 265 -6.50 -0.25 -6.81
N ARG A 266 -7.57 -0.57 -7.55
CA ARG A 266 -8.59 0.42 -7.96
C ARG A 266 -9.44 0.88 -6.78
N ARG A 267 -9.76 -0.02 -5.83
CA ARG A 267 -10.45 0.35 -4.58
C ARG A 267 -9.57 1.27 -3.75
N GLU A 268 -8.30 0.91 -3.63
CA GLU A 268 -7.30 1.74 -2.95
C GLU A 268 -7.27 3.15 -3.53
N HIS A 269 -7.14 3.28 -4.86
CA HIS A 269 -7.14 4.58 -5.53
C HIS A 269 -8.39 5.41 -5.22
N ILE A 270 -9.58 4.77 -5.21
CA ILE A 270 -10.84 5.44 -4.86
C ILE A 270 -10.80 5.95 -3.41
N LEU A 271 -10.44 5.09 -2.44
CA LEU A 271 -10.41 5.43 -1.03
C LEU A 271 -9.38 6.52 -0.73
N ARG A 272 -8.18 6.42 -1.30
CA ARG A 272 -7.15 7.46 -1.19
C ARG A 272 -7.62 8.78 -1.76
N SER A 273 -8.29 8.76 -2.91
CA SER A 273 -8.85 9.95 -3.54
C SER A 273 -9.91 10.62 -2.66
N LEU A 274 -10.83 9.85 -2.09
CA LEU A 274 -11.85 10.33 -1.16
C LEU A 274 -11.24 10.88 0.12
N CYS A 275 -10.35 10.11 0.75
CA CYS A 275 -9.62 10.51 1.96
C CYS A 275 -8.92 11.87 1.76
N ARG A 276 -8.16 12.03 0.67
CA ARG A 276 -7.51 13.30 0.33
C ARG A 276 -8.52 14.42 0.07
N ALA A 277 -9.58 14.16 -0.70
CA ALA A 277 -10.56 15.17 -1.05
C ALA A 277 -11.34 15.70 0.16
N TYR A 278 -11.80 14.81 1.05
CA TYR A 278 -12.49 15.19 2.28
C TYR A 278 -11.55 15.92 3.26
N THR A 279 -10.29 15.50 3.36
CA THR A 279 -9.28 16.17 4.19
C THR A 279 -9.00 17.59 3.70
N ASN A 280 -8.77 17.76 2.39
CA ASN A 280 -8.46 19.08 1.80
C ASN A 280 -9.65 20.04 1.82
N THR A 281 -10.88 19.52 1.75
CA THR A 281 -12.10 20.33 1.90
C THR A 281 -12.51 20.53 3.36
N LYS A 282 -11.69 20.10 4.33
CA LYS A 282 -11.91 20.22 5.78
C LYS A 282 -13.19 19.53 6.28
N GLN A 283 -13.68 18.55 5.52
CA GLN A 283 -14.83 17.73 5.87
C GLN A 283 -14.37 16.48 6.63
N PHE A 284 -13.87 16.68 7.85
CA PHE A 284 -13.11 15.64 8.56
C PHE A 284 -13.91 14.39 8.98
N SER A 285 -15.25 14.47 9.09
CA SER A 285 -16.06 13.28 9.36
C SER A 285 -15.98 12.28 8.21
N GLY A 286 -16.20 12.74 6.97
CA GLY A 286 -16.07 11.88 5.79
C GLY A 286 -14.62 11.50 5.53
N ALA A 287 -13.65 12.33 5.92
CA ALA A 287 -12.24 11.95 5.86
C ALA A 287 -11.95 10.74 6.76
N ASP A 288 -12.45 10.74 8.00
CA ASP A 288 -12.22 9.65 8.96
C ASP A 288 -12.67 8.29 8.41
N ASP A 289 -13.87 8.25 7.82
CA ASP A 289 -14.44 7.03 7.24
C ASP A 289 -13.53 6.44 6.15
N TYR A 290 -13.25 7.21 5.10
CA TYR A 290 -12.49 6.70 3.95
C TYR A 290 -10.99 6.52 4.23
N CYS A 291 -10.39 7.37 5.07
CA CYS A 291 -9.00 7.22 5.47
C CYS A 291 -8.82 5.98 6.38
N SER A 292 -9.78 5.69 7.25
CA SER A 292 -9.75 4.47 8.07
C SER A 292 -9.88 3.21 7.22
N ASP A 293 -10.83 3.19 6.28
CA ASP A 293 -10.98 2.09 5.32
C ASP A 293 -9.71 1.84 4.50
N LEU A 294 -9.00 2.90 4.11
CA LEU A 294 -7.71 2.79 3.41
C LEU A 294 -6.63 2.18 4.31
N LEU A 295 -6.54 2.59 5.57
CA LEU A 295 -5.57 2.04 6.54
C LEU A 295 -5.80 0.55 6.83
N GLU A 296 -7.03 0.05 6.63
CA GLU A 296 -7.38 -1.37 6.78
C GLU A 296 -7.04 -2.24 5.55
N MET A 297 -6.66 -1.62 4.42
CA MET A 297 -6.21 -2.34 3.23
C MET A 297 -4.81 -2.93 3.42
N ASP A 298 -4.56 -4.05 2.75
CA ASP A 298 -3.31 -4.79 2.86
C ASP A 298 -2.15 -3.93 2.32
N GLY A 299 -1.18 -3.63 3.19
CA GLY A 299 0.00 -2.83 2.84
C GLY A 299 -0.16 -1.31 3.04
N PHE A 300 -1.34 -0.83 3.47
CA PHE A 300 -1.62 0.62 3.59
C PHE A 300 -1.75 1.12 5.03
N SER A 301 -1.47 0.29 6.03
CA SER A 301 -1.55 0.67 7.46
C SER A 301 -0.69 1.87 7.90
N ASN A 302 0.27 2.27 7.07
CA ASN A 302 1.17 3.41 7.27
C ASN A 302 1.03 4.45 6.14
N ASP A 303 -0.09 4.46 5.40
CA ASP A 303 -0.31 5.45 4.35
C ASP A 303 -0.35 6.87 4.94
N ALA A 304 0.54 7.74 4.46
CA ALA A 304 0.73 9.06 5.05
C ALA A 304 -0.50 9.97 4.88
N ASP A 305 -1.15 9.94 3.71
CA ASP A 305 -2.34 10.75 3.44
C ASP A 305 -3.52 10.29 4.32
N ALA A 306 -3.68 8.98 4.49
CA ALA A 306 -4.69 8.39 5.35
C ALA A 306 -4.49 8.76 6.82
N LEU A 307 -3.26 8.68 7.31
CA LEU A 307 -2.93 9.08 8.68
C LEU A 307 -3.17 10.59 8.89
N VAL A 308 -2.85 11.43 7.91
CA VAL A 308 -3.14 12.87 7.99
C VAL A 308 -4.64 13.14 8.11
N GLY A 309 -5.46 12.51 7.26
CA GLY A 309 -6.92 12.68 7.32
C GLY A 309 -7.52 12.22 8.65
N LYS A 310 -7.06 11.08 9.17
CA LYS A 310 -7.44 10.57 10.49
C LYS A 310 -7.00 11.51 11.62
N GLY A 311 -5.77 12.03 11.56
CA GLY A 311 -5.26 12.99 12.54
C GLY A 311 -6.10 14.27 12.59
N GLU A 312 -6.50 14.83 11.45
CA GLU A 312 -7.37 16.01 11.42
C GLU A 312 -8.79 15.71 11.95
N ALA A 313 -9.32 14.52 11.71
CA ALA A 313 -10.58 14.09 12.30
C ALA A 313 -10.51 13.98 13.82
N LEU A 314 -9.41 13.44 14.37
CA LEU A 314 -9.17 13.36 15.81
C LEU A 314 -9.02 14.76 16.44
N LEU A 315 -8.34 15.69 15.76
CA LEU A 315 -8.29 17.08 16.22
C LEU A 315 -9.69 17.72 16.29
N LYS A 316 -10.56 17.43 15.31
CA LYS A 316 -11.95 17.92 15.34
C LYS A 316 -12.75 17.33 16.51
N LYS A 317 -12.46 16.08 16.90
CA LYS A 317 -13.06 15.39 18.04
C LYS A 317 -12.41 15.76 19.40
N GLU A 318 -11.40 16.63 19.38
CA GLU A 318 -10.60 17.01 20.57
C GLU A 318 -9.84 15.83 21.22
N GLU A 319 -9.57 14.77 20.45
CA GLU A 319 -8.78 13.61 20.87
C GLU A 319 -7.27 13.89 20.67
N TRP A 320 -6.76 14.88 21.41
CA TRP A 320 -5.44 15.48 21.18
C TRP A 320 -4.27 14.48 21.24
N GLU A 321 -4.27 13.58 22.22
CA GLU A 321 -3.19 12.60 22.40
C GLU A 321 -3.11 11.63 21.22
N GLU A 322 -4.27 11.11 20.79
CA GLU A 322 -4.33 10.21 19.65
C GLU A 322 -3.99 10.93 18.35
N ALA A 323 -4.43 12.18 18.18
CA ALA A 323 -4.06 13.00 17.03
C ALA A 323 -2.54 13.16 16.92
N VAL A 324 -1.85 13.48 18.03
CA VAL A 324 -0.37 13.57 18.05
C VAL A 324 0.26 12.23 17.64
N ARG A 325 -0.16 11.11 18.24
CA ARG A 325 0.35 9.78 17.90
C ARG A 325 0.19 9.46 16.41
N VAL A 326 -0.98 9.76 15.84
CA VAL A 326 -1.27 9.51 14.43
C VAL A 326 -0.44 10.42 13.51
N PHE A 327 -0.25 11.70 13.85
CA PHE A 327 0.59 12.60 13.06
C PHE A 327 2.08 12.26 13.16
N GLU A 328 2.57 11.77 14.30
CA GLU A 328 3.94 11.24 14.41
C GLU A 328 4.14 10.06 13.47
N LYS A 329 3.21 9.11 13.48
CA LYS A 329 3.20 7.98 12.55
C LYS A 329 3.17 8.43 11.09
N ALA A 330 2.35 9.44 10.76
CA ALA A 330 2.30 10.02 9.41
C ALA A 330 3.64 10.65 9.00
N PHE A 331 4.28 11.36 9.93
CA PHE A 331 5.58 12.00 9.68
C PHE A 331 6.67 10.97 9.44
N GLU A 332 6.69 9.89 10.22
CA GLU A 332 7.60 8.75 10.01
C GLU A 332 7.37 8.06 8.67
N ALA A 333 6.11 7.79 8.32
CA ALA A 333 5.75 7.20 7.03
C ALA A 333 6.18 8.06 5.84
N SER A 334 6.21 9.39 5.98
CA SER A 334 6.74 10.32 4.97
C SER A 334 8.27 10.36 4.89
N GLY A 335 8.98 9.50 5.63
CA GLY A 335 10.45 9.55 5.75
C GLY A 335 10.94 10.81 6.47
N ARG A 336 10.11 11.42 7.33
CA ARG A 336 10.40 12.65 8.08
C ARG A 336 10.75 13.86 7.20
N SER A 337 10.21 13.89 5.97
CA SER A 337 10.53 14.89 4.96
C SER A 337 9.39 15.88 4.68
N SER A 338 8.15 15.52 4.99
CA SER A 338 6.99 16.36 4.68
C SER A 338 6.86 17.54 5.65
N ARG A 339 7.07 18.75 5.14
CA ARG A 339 6.88 20.00 5.88
C ARG A 339 5.43 20.20 6.32
N ASP A 340 4.46 19.84 5.47
CA ASP A 340 3.03 19.96 5.79
C ASP A 340 2.66 19.08 6.99
N ILE A 341 3.06 17.80 6.96
CA ILE A 341 2.78 16.86 8.06
C ILE A 341 3.47 17.33 9.35
N HIS A 342 4.71 17.83 9.26
CA HIS A 342 5.40 18.36 10.43
C HIS A 342 4.67 19.57 11.05
N GLN A 343 4.13 20.48 10.22
CA GLN A 343 3.35 21.62 10.71
C GLN A 343 2.04 21.16 11.39
N ARG A 344 1.36 20.15 10.85
CA ARG A 344 0.17 19.55 11.47
C ARG A 344 0.50 18.90 12.81
N LEU A 345 1.60 18.16 12.88
CA LEU A 345 2.09 17.56 14.12
C LEU A 345 2.38 18.62 15.19
N GLN A 346 3.11 19.69 14.84
CA GLN A 346 3.38 20.80 15.77
C GLN A 346 2.08 21.47 16.26
N ARG A 347 1.10 21.66 15.37
CA ARG A 347 -0.23 22.16 15.74
C ARG A 347 -0.92 21.22 16.72
N ALA A 348 -0.91 19.91 16.49
CA ALA A 348 -1.50 18.92 17.38
C ALA A 348 -0.82 18.90 18.76
N GLN A 349 0.52 18.96 18.81
CA GLN A 349 1.29 19.03 20.05
C GLN A 349 1.00 20.31 20.84
N LYS A 350 0.87 21.45 20.16
CA LYS A 350 0.46 22.72 20.78
C LYS A 350 -0.94 22.61 21.39
N LEU A 351 -1.91 22.05 20.66
CA LEU A 351 -3.28 21.85 21.16
C LEU A 351 -3.33 20.88 22.35
N LEU A 352 -2.54 19.80 22.32
CA LEU A 352 -2.39 18.89 23.45
C LEU A 352 -1.79 19.57 24.69
N LYS A 353 -0.76 20.42 24.50
CA LYS A 353 -0.16 21.17 25.62
C LYS A 353 -1.17 22.15 26.22
N GLN A 354 -1.93 22.85 25.38
CA GLN A 354 -2.98 23.76 25.81
C GLN A 354 -4.14 23.06 26.54
N SER A 355 -4.51 21.84 26.14
CA SER A 355 -5.62 21.11 26.78
C SER A 355 -5.26 20.57 28.16
N ARG A 356 -3.97 20.37 28.44
CA ARG A 356 -3.45 19.98 29.76
C ARG A 356 -3.25 21.16 30.72
N GLN A 357 -3.21 22.39 30.20
CA GLN A 357 -3.02 23.61 30.99
C GLN A 357 -4.32 24.09 31.62
N LYS A 358 -4.20 24.84 32.73
CA LYS A 358 -5.34 25.52 33.34
C LYS A 358 -5.92 26.54 32.35
N ASP A 359 -7.22 26.46 32.07
CA ASP A 359 -7.86 27.41 31.15
C ASP A 359 -8.20 28.73 31.85
N TYR A 360 -7.26 29.67 31.86
CA TYR A 360 -7.44 31.00 32.46
C TYR A 360 -8.63 31.79 31.87
N TYR A 361 -9.00 31.53 30.61
CA TYR A 361 -10.17 32.18 30.00
C TYR A 361 -11.48 31.68 30.61
N LYS A 362 -11.56 30.36 30.88
CA LYS A 362 -12.69 29.78 31.63
C LYS A 362 -12.72 30.28 33.07
N VAL A 363 -11.58 30.48 33.72
CA VAL A 363 -11.51 31.05 35.08
C VAL A 363 -12.12 32.45 35.14
N LEU A 364 -11.83 33.29 34.14
CA LEU A 364 -12.37 34.65 34.05
C LEU A 364 -13.74 34.73 33.36
N ASP A 365 -14.29 33.62 32.86
CA ASP A 365 -15.56 33.55 32.13
C ASP A 365 -15.59 34.50 30.91
N VAL A 366 -14.53 34.46 30.11
CA VAL A 366 -14.38 35.25 28.88
C VAL A 366 -13.98 34.37 27.70
N SER A 367 -14.33 34.82 26.49
CA SER A 367 -13.88 34.18 25.26
C SER A 367 -12.38 34.43 25.02
N ARG A 368 -11.72 33.53 24.29
CA ARG A 368 -10.28 33.62 23.96
C ARG A 368 -9.92 34.82 23.08
N ASP A 369 -10.90 35.37 22.36
CA ASP A 369 -10.78 36.59 21.56
C ASP A 369 -11.06 37.88 22.35
N ALA A 370 -11.33 37.80 23.65
CA ALA A 370 -11.61 38.96 24.48
C ALA A 370 -10.47 39.98 24.45
N ASP A 371 -10.83 41.26 24.31
CA ASP A 371 -9.88 42.37 24.42
C ASP A 371 -9.45 42.60 25.88
N THR A 372 -8.35 43.32 26.07
CA THR A 372 -7.79 43.60 27.41
C THR A 372 -8.78 44.30 28.33
N LYS A 373 -9.67 45.14 27.78
CA LYS A 373 -10.72 45.83 28.53
C LYS A 373 -11.78 44.85 29.05
N THR A 374 -12.20 43.89 28.22
CA THR A 374 -13.15 42.84 28.61
C THR A 374 -12.55 41.93 29.67
N ILE A 375 -11.28 41.52 29.49
CA ILE A 375 -10.54 40.72 30.48
C ILE A 375 -10.48 41.44 31.84
N LYS A 376 -10.13 42.74 31.86
CA LYS A 376 -10.10 43.54 33.10
C LYS A 376 -11.46 43.64 33.77
N LYS A 377 -12.53 43.85 33.00
CA LYS A 377 -13.89 43.90 33.55
C LYS A 377 -14.33 42.55 34.12
N ALA A 378 -13.96 41.46 33.45
CA ALA A 378 -14.26 40.12 33.89
C ALA A 378 -13.49 39.73 35.16
N PHE A 379 -12.22 40.11 35.26
CA PHE A 379 -11.43 39.98 36.49
C PHE A 379 -12.11 40.62 37.69
N HIS A 380 -12.55 41.89 37.59
CA HIS A 380 -13.24 42.53 38.70
C HIS A 380 -14.51 41.79 39.13
N ARG A 381 -15.27 41.23 38.18
CA ARG A 381 -16.46 40.42 38.48
C ARG A 381 -16.10 39.08 39.14
N ALA A 382 -15.08 38.40 38.62
CA ALA A 382 -14.60 37.13 39.15
C ALA A 382 -14.01 37.30 40.56
N ALA A 383 -13.21 38.35 40.79
CA ALA A 383 -12.64 38.70 42.08
C ALA A 383 -13.71 39.00 43.13
N MET A 384 -14.76 39.75 42.77
CA MET A 384 -15.89 39.98 43.68
C MET A 384 -16.62 38.69 44.07
N LYS A 385 -16.75 37.72 43.15
CA LYS A 385 -17.34 36.41 43.44
C LYS A 385 -16.42 35.51 44.27
N ALA A 386 -15.11 35.69 44.14
CA ALA A 386 -14.10 34.91 44.87
C ALA A 386 -13.79 35.45 46.28
N HIS A 387 -14.33 36.61 46.67
CA HIS A 387 -14.12 37.20 47.99
C HIS A 387 -14.72 36.35 49.12
N PRO A 388 -14.04 36.15 50.27
CA PRO A 388 -14.55 35.37 51.40
C PRO A 388 -15.95 35.78 51.87
N ASP A 389 -16.22 37.09 51.93
CA ASP A 389 -17.52 37.65 52.33
C ASP A 389 -18.69 37.26 51.41
N LYS A 390 -18.40 36.78 50.19
CA LYS A 390 -19.41 36.30 49.23
C LYS A 390 -19.39 34.78 49.04
N GLY A 391 -18.78 34.04 49.97
CA GLY A 391 -18.68 32.58 49.92
C GLY A 391 -17.54 32.07 49.04
N GLY A 392 -16.55 32.92 48.75
CA GLY A 392 -15.32 32.55 48.07
C GLY A 392 -14.24 31.99 49.02
N SER A 393 -13.06 31.71 48.48
CA SER A 393 -11.90 31.24 49.25
C SER A 393 -10.62 31.87 48.72
N GLU A 394 -9.58 31.92 49.56
CA GLU A 394 -8.25 32.40 49.16
C GLU A 394 -7.72 31.65 47.93
N ALA A 395 -7.93 30.34 47.87
CA ALA A 395 -7.56 29.52 46.71
C ALA A 395 -8.26 29.96 45.42
N LYS A 396 -9.58 30.26 45.48
CA LYS A 396 -10.32 30.78 44.30
C LYS A 396 -9.82 32.15 43.88
N MET A 397 -9.52 33.02 44.86
CA MET A 397 -8.97 34.35 44.60
C MET A 397 -7.58 34.27 43.96
N ALA A 398 -6.74 33.34 44.42
CA ALA A 398 -5.43 33.07 43.84
C ALA A 398 -5.54 32.63 42.37
N THR A 399 -6.46 31.72 42.03
CA THR A 399 -6.68 31.30 40.62
C THR A 399 -7.17 32.44 39.74
N VAL A 400 -8.03 33.33 40.25
CA VAL A 400 -8.52 34.51 39.51
C VAL A 400 -7.40 35.53 39.29
N ASN A 401 -6.53 35.73 40.28
CA ASN A 401 -5.36 36.60 40.16
C ASN A 401 -4.34 36.04 39.17
N GLU A 402 -4.01 34.75 39.27
CA GLU A 402 -3.13 34.01 38.34
C GLU A 402 -3.64 34.15 36.90
N ALA A 403 -4.94 33.95 36.69
CA ALA A 403 -5.56 34.11 35.37
C ALA A 403 -5.45 35.55 34.83
N TYR A 404 -5.68 36.56 35.67
CA TYR A 404 -5.58 37.95 35.24
C TYR A 404 -4.15 38.40 34.96
N GLU A 405 -3.17 37.94 35.74
CA GLU A 405 -1.76 38.23 35.53
C GLU A 405 -1.29 37.76 34.14
N VAL A 406 -1.62 36.52 33.79
CA VAL A 406 -1.25 35.94 32.49
C VAL A 406 -2.03 36.60 31.34
N LEU A 407 -3.35 36.80 31.49
CA LEU A 407 -4.20 37.28 30.39
C LEU A 407 -4.16 38.80 30.16
N SER A 408 -3.77 39.60 31.17
CA SER A 408 -3.71 41.06 31.05
C SER A 408 -2.43 41.55 30.36
N ASN A 409 -1.35 40.77 30.38
CA ASN A 409 -0.10 41.08 29.70
C ASN A 409 -0.09 40.44 28.28
N PRO A 410 0.06 41.23 27.20
CA PRO A 410 0.07 40.70 25.83
C PRO A 410 1.11 39.62 25.56
N GLU A 411 2.32 39.74 26.14
CA GLU A 411 3.41 38.78 25.93
C GLU A 411 3.14 37.47 26.68
N LEU A 412 2.70 37.54 27.93
CA LEU A 412 2.36 36.36 28.72
C LEU A 412 1.14 35.64 28.13
N ARG A 413 0.13 36.40 27.69
CA ARG A 413 -1.02 35.86 26.98
C ARG A 413 -0.59 35.13 25.71
N GLN A 414 0.29 35.72 24.90
CA GLN A 414 0.77 35.09 23.67
C GLN A 414 1.55 33.80 23.96
N ARG A 415 2.39 33.78 25.01
CA ARG A 415 3.08 32.57 25.46
C ARG A 415 2.08 31.48 25.88
N PHE A 416 1.10 31.84 26.71
CA PHE A 416 0.02 30.94 27.13
C PHE A 416 -0.79 30.41 25.93
N ASP A 417 -1.15 31.28 24.98
CA ASP A 417 -1.82 30.94 23.73
C ASP A 417 -0.92 30.15 22.75
N ASN A 418 0.38 30.02 23.03
CA ASN A 418 1.30 29.11 22.37
C ASN A 418 1.47 27.77 23.10
N GLY A 419 0.71 27.58 24.19
CA GLY A 419 0.82 26.42 25.07
C GLY A 419 1.98 26.56 26.05
N ASP A 420 2.55 27.73 26.29
CA ASP A 420 3.58 27.96 27.30
C ASP A 420 2.99 28.73 28.49
N ASP A 421 2.63 28.01 29.56
CA ASP A 421 2.06 28.61 30.78
C ASP A 421 3.19 29.09 31.70
N PRO A 422 3.34 30.41 31.92
CA PRO A 422 4.40 30.98 32.76
C PRO A 422 4.34 30.52 34.22
N ASN A 423 3.16 30.08 34.68
CA ASN A 423 2.88 29.71 36.06
C ASN A 423 2.73 28.20 36.26
N ASP A 424 2.99 27.39 35.22
CA ASP A 424 2.92 25.93 35.32
C ASP A 424 4.15 25.37 36.08
N PRO A 425 3.96 24.72 37.24
CA PRO A 425 5.04 24.15 38.03
C PRO A 425 5.80 23.02 37.32
N MET A 426 5.25 22.42 36.26
CA MET A 426 5.93 21.41 35.43
C MET A 426 6.69 21.99 34.22
N ALA A 427 6.57 23.28 33.93
CA ALA A 427 7.22 23.91 32.76
C ALA A 427 8.77 23.84 32.81
N GLY A 428 9.36 23.57 33.98
CA GLY A 428 10.80 23.42 34.18
C GLY A 428 11.38 22.02 33.94
N GLN A 429 10.58 21.00 33.60
CA GLN A 429 11.02 19.59 33.64
C GLN A 429 11.07 18.85 32.28
N GLY A 430 10.76 19.49 31.15
CA GLY A 430 10.55 18.78 29.87
C GLY A 430 11.10 19.39 28.57
N GLY A 431 12.07 20.32 28.62
CA GLY A 431 12.59 21.01 27.42
C GLY A 431 14.01 20.60 27.00
N ASN A 432 14.21 20.34 25.70
CA ASN A 432 15.49 20.04 25.04
C ASN A 432 16.65 21.00 25.45
N PRO A 433 17.90 20.53 25.57
CA PRO A 433 19.02 21.29 26.16
C PRO A 433 19.66 22.36 25.25
N PHE A 434 19.05 22.72 24.12
CA PHE A 434 19.74 23.46 23.04
C PHE A 434 19.25 24.91 22.79
N GLN A 435 18.57 25.55 23.74
CA GLN A 435 18.31 27.00 23.63
C GLN A 435 18.76 27.73 24.90
N GLY A 436 19.91 28.39 24.78
CA GLY A 436 20.60 29.06 25.88
C GLY A 436 19.94 30.35 26.33
N GLY A 437 19.81 30.49 27.65
CA GLY A 437 20.50 31.54 28.40
C GLY A 437 19.75 32.84 28.69
N PHE A 438 19.07 32.90 29.84
CA PHE A 438 19.04 34.08 30.72
C PHE A 438 18.87 33.63 32.19
N PRO A 439 19.71 34.09 33.14
CA PRO A 439 19.68 33.61 34.51
C PRO A 439 18.73 34.41 35.41
N GLY A 440 17.83 33.69 36.10
CA GLY A 440 17.41 33.95 37.49
C GLY A 440 16.66 35.23 37.83
N GLY A 441 15.39 35.09 38.26
CA GLY A 441 14.68 36.11 39.02
C GLY A 441 13.31 35.64 39.53
N ASN A 442 13.24 35.20 40.79
CA ASN A 442 11.98 34.94 41.51
C ASN A 442 11.26 36.28 41.79
N PRO A 443 9.94 36.44 41.51
CA PRO A 443 9.24 37.71 41.69
C PRO A 443 8.57 37.92 43.05
N PHE A 444 8.72 37.01 44.02
CA PHE A 444 8.11 37.17 45.36
C PHE A 444 9.03 37.91 46.35
N GLN A 445 9.21 39.22 46.18
CA GLN A 445 9.59 40.13 47.29
C GLN A 445 9.52 41.59 46.86
N PHE A 446 8.37 42.24 47.05
CA PHE A 446 8.27 43.71 47.00
C PHE A 446 7.23 44.21 47.99
N PHE A 447 7.51 44.08 49.30
CA PHE A 447 6.94 44.93 50.35
C PHE A 447 7.84 44.81 51.60
N THR A 448 8.19 45.95 52.23
CA THR A 448 9.13 46.18 53.35
C THR A 448 10.62 46.22 52.93
N GLY A 449 11.43 47.25 53.15
CA GLY A 449 11.32 48.51 53.89
C GLY A 449 12.73 48.94 54.32
N GLY A 450 13.17 50.14 53.90
CA GLY A 450 14.12 51.03 54.59
C GLY A 450 15.58 50.60 54.91
N GLY A 451 16.53 51.41 54.41
CA GLY A 451 17.63 51.93 55.26
C GLY A 451 19.06 51.40 55.07
N GLY A 452 19.91 52.22 54.44
CA GLY A 452 21.18 52.71 55.01
C GLY A 452 22.47 51.86 54.99
N GLY A 453 23.48 52.36 54.25
CA GLY A 453 24.94 52.24 54.49
C GLY A 453 25.59 50.88 54.17
N GLY A 454 26.79 50.73 53.63
CA GLY A 454 27.92 51.62 53.33
C GLY A 454 29.23 50.80 53.37
N GLY A 455 30.11 50.95 52.37
CA GLY A 455 31.50 50.42 52.31
C GLY A 455 31.64 48.97 51.81
N GLY A 456 32.66 48.52 51.06
CA GLY A 456 33.87 49.14 50.52
C GLY A 456 34.90 48.03 50.18
N PHE A 457 35.41 48.04 48.93
CA PHE A 457 36.74 47.56 48.47
C PHE A 457 37.05 46.03 48.35
N PRO A 458 38.09 45.61 47.56
CA PRO A 458 37.94 44.74 46.37
C PRO A 458 39.03 43.65 46.23
N GLY A 459 39.10 42.97 45.08
CA GLY A 459 40.23 42.11 44.65
C GLY A 459 39.73 40.74 44.17
N GLY A 460 40.04 40.21 42.99
CA GLY A 460 41.20 40.43 42.13
C GLY A 460 42.14 39.22 42.25
N PHE A 461 41.90 38.14 41.50
CA PHE A 461 42.91 37.10 41.21
C PHE A 461 42.66 36.45 39.84
N GLN A 462 43.52 36.82 38.88
CA GLN A 462 43.78 36.07 37.65
C GLN A 462 44.78 34.95 37.97
N PHE A 463 44.58 33.77 37.37
CA PHE A 463 45.65 32.79 37.17
C PHE A 463 45.76 32.46 35.68
N HIS A 464 46.99 32.36 35.21
CA HIS A 464 47.37 32.24 33.80
C HIS A 464 48.39 31.11 33.62
N PHE A 465 48.26 30.39 32.49
CA PHE A 465 49.23 29.53 31.77
C PHE A 465 49.66 28.19 32.44
N SER A 466 49.91 27.06 31.74
CA SER A 466 50.23 26.81 30.32
C SER A 466 50.08 25.29 29.96
N PRO A 467 50.21 24.90 28.67
CA PRO A 467 49.77 23.61 28.09
C PRO A 467 50.90 22.58 27.86
N PRO A 468 50.56 21.36 27.42
CA PRO A 468 51.05 20.84 26.13
C PRO A 468 49.92 20.11 25.35
N GLY A 469 49.88 19.94 24.04
CA GLY A 469 50.95 19.76 23.06
C GLY A 469 50.69 18.47 22.27
N HIS A 470 50.04 18.62 21.11
CA HIS A 470 50.20 17.88 19.85
C HIS A 470 49.95 16.36 19.62
N HIS A 471 49.39 16.12 18.41
CA HIS A 471 49.36 14.93 17.53
C HIS A 471 48.39 13.79 17.90
N GLY A 472 47.64 13.15 17.01
CA GLY A 472 47.55 13.21 15.55
C GLY A 472 46.82 11.93 15.04
N ARG A 473 45.99 12.11 14.00
CA ARG A 473 45.52 11.14 12.98
C ARG A 473 45.12 9.69 13.36
N GLY A 474 43.87 9.35 13.02
CA GLY A 474 43.57 8.44 11.91
C GLY A 474 43.44 6.95 12.22
N HIS A 475 42.24 6.42 11.97
CA HIS A 475 42.01 5.29 11.07
C HIS A 475 40.55 5.30 10.59
#